data_AF-A0A9P7G0R4-F1
#
_entry.id   AF-A0A9P7G0R4-F1
#
_cell.length_a   1.000
_cell.length_b   1.000
_cell.length_c   1.000
_cell.angle_alpha   90.00
_cell.angle_beta   90.00
_cell.angle_gamma   90.00
#
_symmetry.space_group_name_H-M   'P 1'
#
loop_
_entity.id
_entity.type
_entity.pdbx_description
1 polymer ?
#
loop_
_entity_poly.entity_id
_entity_poly.type
_entity_poly.pdbx_seq_one_letter_code
_entity_poly.pdbx_strand_id
1 'polypeptide(L)'
;MSNDSALLRELGRTNFNFPNEDPYAGMYRVGRYPTSPLVEVPQVKGHLALLRAFADLRTTVEGLDQGMVSTAALTHMPEDKELRWIWFVGRAVERFERWCQSLVYKDAETELAYILPPLDALMVWHSYMLNPSWYREDCSRIPVLGVTGELGRHLSDILGPKLEALLESPPTPARISKWIERTSTAFDPLEAVLTTRSIRCVICRQTLETPLMAQDGTGYLQQGFLLRCPASTCQSIVITKEILALYKLTGDLVREEPKLQSYLAGTLRTSLSDLNMGRATKVKHDVMQAPQLREPLGCRSKSEWRQAIMKAVKYNLKEIRKRMASKIKGGDGRLIRRIFSAYTDDKMFSVDLVGAVLRQGRFIAKMQELHWTASGFFESPEEQVVLKHAIARYHSDDKIEETQLSSAFDITCRAWKVSI
;
A
#
# COMPACT_ATOMS: atom_id res chain seq x y z
N MET A 1 -11.82 -30.95 -20.20
CA MET A 1 -11.84 -29.56 -19.67
C MET A 1 -13.25 -28.98 -19.46
N SER A 2 -14.32 -29.47 -20.11
CA SER A 2 -15.70 -28.92 -19.87
C SER A 2 -16.43 -29.50 -18.64
N ASN A 3 -16.15 -30.75 -18.26
CA ASN A 3 -16.90 -31.41 -17.16
C ASN A 3 -16.49 -30.94 -15.76
N ASP A 4 -15.21 -30.63 -15.52
CA ASP A 4 -14.76 -30.12 -14.21
C ASP A 4 -15.32 -28.72 -13.91
N SER A 5 -15.46 -27.87 -14.94
CA SER A 5 -16.04 -26.54 -14.80
C SER A 5 -17.53 -26.58 -14.38
N ALA A 6 -18.29 -27.55 -14.90
CA ALA A 6 -19.70 -27.72 -14.56
C ALA A 6 -19.88 -28.26 -13.12
N LEU A 7 -19.05 -29.23 -12.72
CA LEU A 7 -19.09 -29.82 -11.38
C LEU A 7 -18.68 -28.80 -10.29
N LEU A 8 -17.68 -27.95 -10.59
CA LEU A 8 -17.24 -26.87 -9.70
C LEU A 8 -18.30 -25.76 -9.55
N ARG A 9 -19.08 -25.48 -10.61
CA ARG A 9 -20.23 -24.56 -10.55
C ARG A 9 -21.35 -25.10 -9.64
N GLU A 10 -21.61 -26.41 -9.67
CA GLU A 10 -22.60 -27.04 -8.79
C GLU A 10 -22.19 -26.99 -7.32
N LEU A 11 -20.92 -27.25 -6.99
CA LEU A 11 -20.42 -27.20 -5.62
C LEU A 11 -20.49 -25.78 -5.02
N GLY A 12 -20.20 -24.74 -5.81
CA GLY A 12 -20.33 -23.34 -5.37
C GLY A 12 -21.79 -22.88 -5.13
N ARG A 13 -22.76 -23.47 -5.84
CA ARG A 13 -24.20 -23.13 -5.72
C ARG A 13 -24.82 -23.64 -4.41
N THR A 14 -24.34 -24.75 -3.87
CA THR A 14 -24.95 -25.41 -2.69
C THR A 14 -24.79 -24.64 -1.37
N ASN A 15 -23.96 -23.60 -1.31
CA ASN A 15 -23.65 -22.86 -0.08
C ASN A 15 -24.43 -21.55 0.11
N PHE A 16 -25.31 -21.16 -0.81
CA PHE A 16 -25.94 -19.84 -0.79
C PHE A 16 -27.47 -19.93 -0.91
N ASN A 17 -28.15 -20.10 0.23
CA ASN A 17 -29.61 -19.99 0.33
C ASN A 17 -29.98 -18.50 0.50
N PHE A 18 -30.13 -17.76 -0.61
CA PHE A 18 -30.62 -16.38 -0.57
C PHE A 18 -32.10 -16.30 -1.01
N PRO A 19 -32.93 -15.45 -0.38
CA PRO A 19 -34.31 -15.24 -0.81
C PRO A 19 -34.37 -14.75 -2.26
N ASN A 20 -35.39 -15.19 -3.01
CA ASN A 20 -35.64 -14.85 -4.43
C ASN A 20 -36.06 -13.38 -4.69
N GLU A 21 -35.87 -12.46 -3.73
CA GLU A 21 -36.20 -11.05 -3.92
C GLU A 21 -34.99 -10.31 -4.52
N ASP A 22 -35.16 -9.58 -5.63
CA ASP A 22 -34.08 -8.78 -6.22
C ASP A 22 -33.62 -7.71 -5.20
N PRO A 23 -32.43 -7.85 -4.59
CA PRO A 23 -32.00 -6.93 -3.53
C PRO A 23 -31.48 -5.61 -4.11
N TYR A 24 -31.49 -5.45 -5.44
CA TYR A 24 -31.00 -4.26 -6.13
C TYR A 24 -31.99 -3.10 -5.99
N ALA A 25 -31.95 -2.44 -4.84
CA ALA A 25 -32.67 -1.20 -4.65
C ALA A 25 -32.01 -0.10 -5.52
N GLY A 26 -32.82 0.66 -6.26
CA GLY A 26 -32.34 1.85 -6.97
C GLY A 26 -31.69 2.90 -6.04
N MET A 27 -31.97 2.80 -4.73
CA MET A 27 -31.31 3.55 -3.66
C MET A 27 -31.12 2.66 -2.43
N TYR A 28 -29.94 2.70 -1.83
CA TYR A 28 -29.65 2.09 -0.54
C TYR A 28 -29.76 3.12 0.59
N ARG A 29 -29.93 2.65 1.82
CA ARG A 29 -29.90 3.52 3.00
C ARG A 29 -28.53 3.41 3.67
N VAL A 30 -27.69 4.42 3.48
CA VAL A 30 -26.40 4.54 4.17
C VAL A 30 -26.60 5.51 5.32
N GLY A 31 -26.82 4.97 6.50
CA GLY A 31 -27.18 5.75 7.67
C GLY A 31 -28.50 6.52 7.50
N ARG A 32 -28.47 7.85 7.60
CA ARG A 32 -29.65 8.72 7.40
C ARG A 32 -29.93 9.09 5.96
N TYR A 33 -29.01 8.82 5.02
CA TYR A 33 -29.09 9.34 3.66
C TYR A 33 -29.45 8.24 2.65
N PRO A 34 -30.44 8.48 1.77
CA PRO A 34 -30.65 7.62 0.61
C PRO A 34 -29.47 7.82 -0.35
N THR A 35 -28.81 6.73 -0.70
CA THR A 35 -27.53 6.70 -1.42
C THR A 35 -27.66 5.77 -2.61
N SER A 36 -27.35 6.26 -3.82
CA SER A 36 -27.25 5.40 -5.01
C SER A 36 -26.17 4.32 -4.82
N PRO A 37 -26.23 3.19 -5.55
CA PRO A 37 -25.19 2.17 -5.49
C PRO A 37 -23.79 2.78 -5.62
N LEU A 38 -22.96 2.57 -4.59
CA LEU A 38 -21.57 3.06 -4.57
C LEU A 38 -20.66 2.22 -5.48
N VAL A 39 -21.08 0.99 -5.79
CA VAL A 39 -20.47 0.09 -6.78
C VAL A 39 -21.55 -0.68 -7.52
N GLU A 40 -21.25 -1.04 -8.77
CA GLU A 40 -22.12 -1.84 -9.64
C GLU A 40 -21.57 -3.24 -9.89
N VAL A 41 -22.44 -4.16 -10.33
CA VAL A 41 -22.06 -5.55 -10.67
C VAL A 41 -20.89 -5.63 -11.66
N PRO A 42 -20.81 -4.83 -12.75
CA PRO A 42 -19.65 -4.87 -13.65
C PRO A 42 -18.35 -4.50 -12.94
N GLN A 43 -18.37 -3.51 -12.05
CA GLN A 43 -17.18 -3.09 -11.28
C GLN A 43 -16.72 -4.19 -10.33
N VAL A 44 -17.67 -4.84 -9.67
CA VAL A 44 -17.44 -6.02 -8.82
C VAL A 44 -16.79 -7.16 -9.61
N LYS A 45 -17.29 -7.48 -10.82
CA LYS A 45 -16.70 -8.49 -11.70
C LYS A 45 -15.26 -8.12 -12.10
N GLY A 46 -15.03 -6.88 -12.51
CA GLY A 46 -13.67 -6.40 -12.84
C GLY A 46 -12.71 -6.45 -11.65
N HIS A 47 -13.20 -6.20 -10.44
CA HIS A 47 -12.39 -6.38 -9.23
C HIS A 47 -12.05 -7.85 -8.99
N LEU A 48 -12.99 -8.77 -9.15
CA LEU A 48 -12.74 -10.22 -9.05
C LEU A 48 -11.73 -10.70 -10.10
N ALA A 49 -11.79 -10.17 -11.33
CA ALA A 49 -10.79 -10.44 -12.36
C ALA A 49 -9.38 -9.95 -11.95
N LEU A 50 -9.29 -8.78 -11.31
CA LEU A 50 -8.04 -8.29 -10.73
C LEU A 50 -7.52 -9.21 -9.61
N LEU A 51 -8.39 -9.68 -8.72
CA LEU A 51 -8.01 -10.61 -7.65
C LEU A 51 -7.54 -11.97 -8.21
N ARG A 52 -8.19 -12.46 -9.27
CA ARG A 52 -7.75 -13.65 -10.03
C ARG A 52 -6.33 -13.45 -10.54
N ALA A 53 -6.05 -12.34 -11.23
CA ALA A 53 -4.73 -12.05 -11.77
C ALA A 53 -3.64 -12.04 -10.68
N PHE A 54 -3.93 -11.49 -9.48
CA PHE A 54 -2.99 -11.55 -8.35
C PHE A 54 -2.77 -12.97 -7.82
N ALA A 55 -3.81 -13.81 -7.81
CA ALA A 55 -3.69 -15.20 -7.39
C ALA A 55 -2.89 -16.05 -8.40
N ASP A 56 -3.11 -15.80 -9.70
CA ASP A 56 -2.35 -16.44 -10.77
C ASP A 56 -0.86 -16.04 -10.68
N LEU A 57 -0.58 -14.75 -10.47
CA LEU A 57 0.79 -14.27 -10.24
C LEU A 57 1.47 -14.97 -9.06
N ARG A 58 0.75 -15.12 -7.93
CA ARG A 58 1.26 -15.85 -6.77
C ARG A 58 1.57 -17.31 -7.12
N THR A 59 0.64 -17.98 -7.80
CA THR A 59 0.81 -19.38 -8.23
C THR A 59 2.04 -19.53 -9.14
N THR A 60 2.22 -18.62 -10.10
CA THR A 60 3.40 -18.59 -10.97
C THR A 60 4.68 -18.46 -10.16
N VAL A 61 4.74 -17.50 -9.22
CA VAL A 61 5.94 -17.26 -8.39
C VAL A 61 6.25 -18.45 -7.49
N GLU A 62 5.25 -19.04 -6.84
CA GLU A 62 5.42 -20.23 -6.00
C GLU A 62 5.80 -21.49 -6.81
N GLY A 63 5.43 -21.54 -8.09
CA GLY A 63 5.78 -22.61 -9.02
C GLY A 63 7.18 -22.50 -9.63
N LEU A 64 7.92 -21.41 -9.40
CA LEU A 64 9.29 -21.26 -9.92
C LEU A 64 10.23 -22.32 -9.31
N ASP A 65 10.91 -23.07 -10.17
CA ASP A 65 11.95 -24.03 -9.78
C ASP A 65 13.34 -23.40 -9.95
N GLN A 66 14.15 -23.42 -8.88
CA GLN A 66 15.53 -22.90 -8.92
C GLN A 66 16.43 -23.67 -9.91
N GLY A 67 16.12 -24.93 -10.20
CA GLY A 67 16.88 -25.75 -11.16
C GLY A 67 16.84 -25.25 -12.61
N MET A 68 15.90 -24.36 -12.94
CA MET A 68 15.76 -23.75 -14.27
C MET A 68 16.12 -22.26 -14.30
N VAL A 69 16.55 -21.69 -13.17
CA VAL A 69 16.62 -20.24 -12.97
C VAL A 69 18.08 -19.78 -12.96
N SER A 70 18.61 -19.51 -14.14
CA SER A 70 19.94 -18.87 -14.33
C SER A 70 19.86 -17.34 -14.44
N THR A 71 18.70 -16.74 -14.19
CA THR A 71 18.47 -15.31 -14.43
C THR A 71 18.89 -14.46 -13.24
N ALA A 72 19.67 -13.41 -13.51
CA ALA A 72 20.11 -12.45 -12.49
C ALA A 72 18.95 -11.82 -11.69
N ALA A 73 17.75 -11.76 -12.29
CA ALA A 73 16.53 -11.25 -11.67
C ALA A 73 16.02 -12.10 -10.49
N LEU A 74 16.35 -13.40 -10.46
CA LEU A 74 15.89 -14.35 -9.45
C LEU A 74 16.99 -14.79 -8.49
N THR A 75 18.14 -14.10 -8.53
CA THR A 75 19.25 -14.32 -7.59
C THR A 75 18.76 -14.20 -6.13
N HIS A 76 19.18 -15.14 -5.27
CA HIS A 76 18.81 -15.21 -3.85
C HIS A 76 17.30 -15.43 -3.57
N MET A 77 16.55 -15.94 -4.54
CA MET A 77 15.18 -16.39 -4.32
C MET A 77 15.13 -17.55 -3.30
N PRO A 78 14.29 -17.49 -2.26
CA PRO A 78 14.12 -18.60 -1.31
C PRO A 78 13.55 -19.89 -1.93
N GLU A 79 13.90 -21.04 -1.34
CA GLU A 79 13.36 -22.37 -1.70
C GLU A 79 11.95 -22.60 -1.17
N ASP A 80 11.66 -22.15 0.05
CA ASP A 80 10.33 -22.24 0.63
C ASP A 80 9.34 -21.35 -0.12
N LYS A 81 8.15 -21.89 -0.44
CA LYS A 81 7.14 -21.20 -1.26
C LYS A 81 6.64 -19.91 -0.62
N GLU A 82 6.36 -19.94 0.68
CA GLU A 82 5.87 -18.77 1.41
C GLU A 82 6.96 -17.70 1.53
N LEU A 83 8.19 -18.10 1.87
CA LEU A 83 9.33 -17.18 1.90
C LEU A 83 9.63 -16.59 0.52
N ARG A 84 9.47 -17.38 -0.55
CA ARG A 84 9.62 -16.92 -1.94
C ARG A 84 8.56 -15.88 -2.29
N TRP A 85 7.31 -16.10 -1.91
CA TRP A 85 6.25 -15.11 -2.10
C TRP A 85 6.53 -13.82 -1.32
N ILE A 86 6.95 -13.90 -0.05
CA ILE A 86 7.31 -12.73 0.76
C ILE A 86 8.47 -11.96 0.11
N TRP A 87 9.50 -12.66 -0.36
CA TRP A 87 10.63 -12.08 -1.09
C TRP A 87 10.17 -11.34 -2.36
N PHE A 88 9.31 -11.99 -3.15
CA PHE A 88 8.76 -11.42 -4.37
C PHE A 88 7.94 -10.15 -4.08
N VAL A 89 7.08 -10.18 -3.07
CA VAL A 89 6.30 -9.02 -2.62
C VAL A 89 7.21 -7.89 -2.16
N GLY A 90 8.32 -8.19 -1.47
CA GLY A 90 9.34 -7.20 -1.12
C GLY A 90 9.92 -6.49 -2.34
N ARG A 91 10.26 -7.24 -3.40
CA ARG A 91 10.72 -6.69 -4.69
C ARG A 91 9.62 -5.89 -5.40
N ALA A 92 8.37 -6.35 -5.36
CA ALA A 92 7.24 -5.63 -5.93
C ALA A 92 7.04 -4.25 -5.26
N VAL A 93 7.23 -4.15 -3.94
CA VAL A 93 7.18 -2.88 -3.20
C VAL A 93 8.33 -1.94 -3.62
N GLU A 94 9.54 -2.44 -3.88
CA GLU A 94 10.63 -1.64 -4.44
C GLU A 94 10.28 -1.10 -5.83
N ARG A 95 9.71 -1.94 -6.71
CA ARG A 95 9.28 -1.56 -8.06
C ARG A 95 8.15 -0.52 -8.03
N PHE A 96 7.18 -0.71 -7.14
CA PHE A 96 6.10 0.26 -6.92
C PHE A 96 6.63 1.60 -6.40
N GLU A 97 7.58 1.59 -5.45
CA GLU A 97 8.21 2.81 -4.94
C GLU A 97 8.94 3.58 -6.04
N ARG A 98 9.70 2.89 -6.91
CA ARG A 98 10.36 3.49 -8.08
C ARG A 98 9.37 4.08 -9.07
N TRP A 99 8.28 3.36 -9.37
CA TRP A 99 7.23 3.86 -10.24
C TRP A 99 6.64 5.15 -9.68
N CYS A 100 6.25 5.17 -8.40
CA CYS A 100 5.76 6.39 -7.74
C CYS A 100 6.77 7.53 -7.92
N GLN A 101 8.04 7.32 -7.54
CA GLN A 101 9.11 8.33 -7.65
C GLN A 101 9.33 8.88 -9.06
N SER A 102 9.01 8.11 -10.09
CA SER A 102 9.15 8.51 -11.49
C SER A 102 7.99 9.35 -12.03
N LEU A 103 6.86 9.39 -11.31
CA LEU A 103 5.66 10.10 -11.75
C LEU A 103 5.86 11.62 -11.68
N VAL A 104 5.32 12.31 -12.69
CA VAL A 104 5.26 13.77 -12.77
C VAL A 104 3.82 14.24 -12.81
N TYR A 105 3.56 15.52 -12.52
CA TYR A 105 2.18 16.06 -12.49
C TYR A 105 1.36 15.74 -13.75
N LYS A 106 1.96 15.82 -14.94
CA LYS A 106 1.28 15.54 -16.24
C LYS A 106 0.80 14.09 -16.37
N ASP A 107 1.39 13.16 -15.63
CA ASP A 107 0.97 11.76 -15.66
C ASP A 107 -0.45 11.58 -15.13
N ALA A 108 -0.91 12.47 -14.25
CA ALA A 108 -2.28 12.50 -13.75
C ALA A 108 -3.32 12.55 -14.87
N GLU A 109 -3.00 13.18 -15.99
CA GLU A 109 -3.88 13.37 -17.15
C GLU A 109 -3.69 12.27 -18.21
N THR A 110 -2.76 11.34 -17.99
CA THR A 110 -2.46 10.26 -18.94
C THR A 110 -3.49 9.14 -18.79
N GLU A 111 -3.98 8.62 -19.93
CA GLU A 111 -4.87 7.46 -19.93
C GLU A 111 -4.18 6.25 -19.29
N LEU A 112 -4.91 5.56 -18.40
CA LEU A 112 -4.35 4.47 -17.61
C LEU A 112 -3.76 3.35 -18.45
N ALA A 113 -4.31 3.06 -19.63
CA ALA A 113 -3.80 2.04 -20.54
C ALA A 113 -2.31 2.23 -20.89
N TYR A 114 -1.77 3.46 -20.81
CA TYR A 114 -0.38 3.77 -21.11
C TYR A 114 0.54 3.86 -19.89
N ILE A 115 -0.01 4.04 -18.69
CA ILE A 115 0.78 4.32 -17.47
C ILE A 115 0.56 3.34 -16.32
N LEU A 116 -0.45 2.45 -16.43
CA LEU A 116 -0.73 1.42 -15.44
C LEU A 116 0.54 0.59 -15.18
N PRO A 117 0.95 0.38 -13.93
CA PRO A 117 2.17 -0.37 -13.64
C PRO A 117 1.99 -1.87 -13.98
N PRO A 118 3.06 -2.68 -14.04
CA PRO A 118 2.98 -4.13 -14.14
C PRO A 118 2.21 -4.74 -12.96
N LEU A 119 1.76 -5.98 -13.13
CA LEU A 119 0.81 -6.62 -12.23
C LEU A 119 1.30 -6.70 -10.76
N ASP A 120 2.60 -6.89 -10.54
CA ASP A 120 3.20 -6.94 -9.19
C ASP A 120 3.10 -5.58 -8.47
N ALA A 121 3.40 -4.48 -9.17
CA ALA A 121 3.28 -3.14 -8.63
C ALA A 121 1.81 -2.69 -8.53
N LEU A 122 0.93 -3.15 -9.44
CA LEU A 122 -0.51 -2.93 -9.34
C LEU A 122 -1.11 -3.65 -8.11
N MET A 123 -0.63 -4.84 -7.76
CA MET A 123 -1.02 -5.56 -6.53
C MET A 123 -0.66 -4.79 -5.27
N VAL A 124 0.55 -4.22 -5.24
CA VAL A 124 1.00 -3.37 -4.13
C VAL A 124 0.15 -2.11 -4.05
N TRP A 125 -0.10 -1.45 -5.18
CA TRP A 125 -0.92 -0.24 -5.23
C TRP A 125 -2.37 -0.49 -4.79
N HIS A 126 -2.98 -1.57 -5.28
CA HIS A 126 -4.30 -2.02 -4.86
C HIS A 126 -4.35 -2.22 -3.34
N SER A 127 -3.41 -2.99 -2.78
CA SER A 127 -3.33 -3.24 -1.33
C SER A 127 -3.13 -1.96 -0.52
N TYR A 128 -2.44 -0.96 -1.08
CA TYR A 128 -2.30 0.36 -0.48
C TYR A 128 -3.62 1.13 -0.46
N MET A 129 -4.37 1.14 -1.57
CA MET A 129 -5.69 1.79 -1.67
C MET A 129 -6.72 1.21 -0.69
N LEU A 130 -6.58 -0.07 -0.29
CA LEU A 130 -7.39 -0.70 0.76
C LEU A 130 -7.09 -0.20 2.19
N ASN A 131 -6.20 0.78 2.32
CA ASN A 131 -5.95 1.52 3.56
C ASN A 131 -6.36 3.00 3.36
N PRO A 132 -7.64 3.29 3.08
CA PRO A 132 -8.10 4.56 2.48
C PRO A 132 -7.71 5.81 3.27
N SER A 133 -7.77 5.74 4.61
CA SER A 133 -7.38 6.84 5.48
C SER A 133 -5.89 7.17 5.35
N TRP A 134 -5.04 6.15 5.29
CA TRP A 134 -3.60 6.32 5.09
C TRP A 134 -3.27 6.73 3.67
N TYR A 135 -3.84 6.03 2.69
CA TYR A 135 -3.63 6.29 1.26
C TYR A 135 -3.95 7.74 0.91
N ARG A 136 -5.16 8.22 1.26
CA ARG A 136 -5.52 9.62 1.00
C ARG A 136 -4.62 10.60 1.74
N GLU A 137 -4.32 10.34 3.03
CA GLU A 137 -3.47 11.25 3.83
C GLU A 137 -2.07 11.37 3.21
N ASP A 138 -1.50 10.26 2.76
CA ASP A 138 -0.23 10.25 2.04
C ASP A 138 -0.31 10.97 0.69
N CYS A 139 -1.35 10.75 -0.12
CA CYS A 139 -1.56 11.48 -1.38
C CYS A 139 -1.66 13.00 -1.18
N SER A 140 -2.22 13.46 -0.04
CA SER A 140 -2.27 14.89 0.30
C SER A 140 -0.93 15.42 0.82
N ARG A 141 -0.19 14.61 1.58
CA ARG A 141 1.07 15.01 2.25
C ARG A 141 2.30 14.89 1.36
N ILE A 142 2.34 13.95 0.45
CA ILE A 142 3.54 13.56 -0.28
C ILE A 142 3.27 13.86 -1.76
N PRO A 143 3.90 14.90 -2.35
CA PRO A 143 3.54 15.39 -3.68
C PRO A 143 3.52 14.32 -4.77
N VAL A 144 4.52 13.44 -4.74
CA VAL A 144 4.64 12.36 -5.70
C VAL A 144 3.50 11.34 -5.60
N LEU A 145 2.96 11.12 -4.39
CA LEU A 145 1.78 10.29 -4.18
C LEU A 145 0.48 11.02 -4.52
N GLY A 146 0.48 12.36 -4.60
CA GLY A 146 -0.67 13.12 -5.11
C GLY A 146 -1.05 12.69 -6.53
N VAL A 147 -0.06 12.46 -7.40
CA VAL A 147 -0.28 11.93 -8.76
C VAL A 147 -0.87 10.53 -8.71
N THR A 148 -0.34 9.66 -7.84
CA THR A 148 -0.93 8.32 -7.66
C THR A 148 -2.37 8.36 -7.19
N GLY A 149 -2.73 9.34 -6.34
CA GLY A 149 -4.10 9.52 -5.87
C GLY A 149 -5.07 9.83 -7.01
N GLU A 150 -4.63 10.65 -7.96
CA GLU A 150 -5.39 10.98 -9.17
C GLU A 150 -5.56 9.77 -10.09
N LEU A 151 -4.45 9.08 -10.38
CA LEU A 151 -4.49 7.83 -11.15
C LEU A 151 -5.37 6.76 -10.47
N GLY A 152 -5.47 6.78 -9.14
CA GLY A 152 -6.33 5.88 -8.36
C GLY A 152 -7.82 6.16 -8.56
N ARG A 153 -8.20 7.42 -8.82
CA ARG A 153 -9.56 7.78 -9.23
C ARG A 153 -9.85 7.20 -10.62
N HIS A 154 -8.96 7.46 -11.58
CA HIS A 154 -9.08 6.87 -12.92
C HIS A 154 -9.16 5.34 -12.89
N LEU A 155 -8.41 4.69 -11.98
CA LEU A 155 -8.40 3.23 -11.85
C LEU A 155 -9.76 2.72 -11.35
N SER A 156 -10.38 3.49 -10.45
CA SER A 156 -11.72 3.22 -9.95
C SER A 156 -12.78 3.43 -11.05
N ASP A 157 -12.60 4.44 -11.91
CA ASP A 157 -13.53 4.74 -13.02
C ASP A 157 -13.53 3.67 -14.11
N ILE A 158 -12.38 3.01 -14.34
CA ILE A 158 -12.27 1.91 -15.32
C ILE A 158 -12.50 0.52 -14.71
N LEU A 159 -12.80 0.44 -13.41
CA LEU A 159 -13.07 -0.82 -12.72
C LEU A 159 -14.23 -1.53 -13.43
N GLY A 160 -14.03 -2.76 -13.86
CA GLY A 160 -15.01 -3.50 -14.67
C GLY A 160 -14.44 -3.96 -16.01
N PRO A 161 -15.25 -4.00 -17.09
CA PRO A 161 -14.84 -4.59 -18.38
C PRO A 161 -13.58 -3.96 -18.99
N LYS A 162 -13.37 -2.66 -18.79
CA LYS A 162 -12.17 -1.96 -19.29
C LYS A 162 -10.91 -2.46 -18.58
N LEU A 163 -10.93 -2.55 -17.25
CA LEU A 163 -9.80 -3.10 -16.49
C LEU A 163 -9.56 -4.57 -16.84
N GLU A 164 -10.62 -5.37 -16.95
CA GLU A 164 -10.54 -6.79 -17.35
C GLU A 164 -9.84 -6.94 -18.70
N ALA A 165 -10.24 -6.18 -19.72
CA ALA A 165 -9.59 -6.19 -21.02
C ALA A 165 -8.09 -5.80 -20.94
N LEU A 166 -7.73 -4.86 -20.07
CA LEU A 166 -6.33 -4.45 -19.85
C LEU A 166 -5.50 -5.51 -19.11
N LEU A 167 -6.13 -6.37 -18.31
CA LEU A 167 -5.47 -7.47 -17.60
C LEU A 167 -5.28 -8.70 -18.50
N GLU A 168 -6.22 -8.95 -19.41
CA GLU A 168 -6.20 -10.10 -20.31
C GLU A 168 -5.36 -9.86 -21.58
N SER A 169 -5.12 -8.59 -21.93
CA SER A 169 -4.29 -8.23 -23.08
C SER A 169 -2.82 -8.00 -22.67
N PRO A 170 -1.84 -8.42 -23.49
CA PRO A 170 -0.44 -8.04 -23.27
C PRO A 170 -0.26 -6.52 -23.23
N PRO A 171 0.66 -6.01 -22.38
CA PRO A 171 0.95 -4.58 -22.32
C PRO A 171 1.51 -4.08 -23.66
N THR A 172 1.13 -2.87 -24.06
CA THR A 172 1.61 -2.28 -25.32
C THR A 172 3.12 -2.01 -25.27
N PRO A 173 3.84 -2.04 -26.41
CA PRO A 173 5.27 -1.71 -26.46
C PRO A 173 5.57 -0.31 -25.88
N ALA A 174 4.67 0.65 -26.08
CA ALA A 174 4.78 2.00 -25.53
C ALA A 174 4.75 2.00 -23.99
N ARG A 175 3.80 1.26 -23.39
CA ARG A 175 3.69 1.10 -21.92
C ARG A 175 4.94 0.42 -21.34
N ILE A 176 5.43 -0.64 -21.99
CA ILE A 176 6.67 -1.32 -21.59
C ILE A 176 7.87 -0.36 -21.64
N SER A 177 8.04 0.34 -22.76
CA SER A 177 9.16 1.27 -22.98
C SER A 177 9.15 2.39 -21.95
N LYS A 178 7.96 2.96 -21.67
CA LYS A 178 7.79 4.02 -20.66
C LYS A 178 8.18 3.55 -19.27
N TRP A 179 7.80 2.33 -18.88
CA TRP A 179 8.20 1.75 -17.60
C TRP A 179 9.71 1.58 -17.48
N ILE A 180 10.35 1.02 -18.52
CA ILE A 180 11.80 0.78 -18.52
C ILE A 180 12.56 2.11 -18.45
N GLU A 181 12.16 3.10 -19.25
CA GLU A 181 12.72 4.46 -19.25
C GLU A 181 12.69 5.07 -17.85
N ARG A 182 11.58 4.90 -17.12
CA ARG A 182 11.32 5.55 -15.84
C ARG A 182 11.88 4.82 -14.62
N THR A 183 11.88 3.49 -14.64
CA THR A 183 12.21 2.67 -13.46
C THR A 183 13.55 1.97 -13.58
N SER A 184 14.12 1.95 -14.79
CA SER A 184 15.33 1.20 -15.14
C SER A 184 15.24 -0.30 -14.82
N THR A 185 14.03 -0.86 -14.86
CA THR A 185 13.77 -2.29 -14.64
C THR A 185 12.85 -2.83 -15.74
N ALA A 186 12.94 -4.12 -16.04
CA ALA A 186 12.04 -4.78 -16.98
C ALA A 186 10.57 -4.64 -16.55
N PHE A 187 9.65 -4.63 -17.52
CA PHE A 187 8.21 -4.58 -17.22
C PHE A 187 7.77 -5.87 -16.52
N ASP A 188 8.19 -7.04 -17.02
CA ASP A 188 7.96 -8.31 -16.34
C ASP A 188 8.76 -8.36 -15.01
N PRO A 189 8.10 -8.56 -13.86
CA PRO A 189 8.79 -8.67 -12.57
C PRO A 189 9.77 -9.85 -12.46
N LEU A 190 9.58 -10.92 -13.24
CA LEU A 190 10.46 -12.08 -13.26
C LEU A 190 11.74 -11.85 -14.06
N GLU A 191 11.72 -10.89 -14.99
CA GLU A 191 12.90 -10.45 -15.75
C GLU A 191 13.61 -9.24 -15.12
N ALA A 192 13.00 -8.62 -14.11
CA ALA A 192 13.48 -7.38 -13.53
C ALA A 192 14.68 -7.58 -12.59
N VAL A 193 15.88 -7.33 -13.11
CA VAL A 193 17.11 -7.34 -12.29
C VAL A 193 17.07 -6.19 -11.28
N LEU A 194 16.80 -6.54 -10.03
CA LEU A 194 16.69 -5.62 -8.92
C LEU A 194 17.32 -6.25 -7.69
N THR A 195 18.61 -5.99 -7.48
CA THR A 195 19.44 -6.65 -6.47
C THR A 195 19.91 -5.72 -5.36
N THR A 196 19.94 -4.40 -5.60
CA THR A 196 20.33 -3.39 -4.61
C THR A 196 19.32 -2.25 -4.53
N ARG A 197 19.42 -1.46 -3.45
CA ARG A 197 18.81 -0.15 -3.34
C ARG A 197 19.75 0.87 -2.69
N SER A 198 19.47 2.13 -3.00
CA SER A 198 20.15 3.28 -2.41
C SER A 198 19.50 3.70 -1.08
N ILE A 199 20.32 3.98 -0.07
CA ILE A 199 19.91 4.54 1.22
C ILE A 199 20.82 5.71 1.54
N ARG A 200 20.26 6.85 1.99
CA ARG A 200 21.09 7.97 2.46
C ARG A 200 21.45 7.79 3.93
N CYS A 201 22.74 7.83 4.24
CA CYS A 201 23.23 7.77 5.63
C CYS A 201 22.51 8.81 6.51
N VAL A 202 22.09 8.38 7.70
CA VAL A 202 21.36 9.23 8.65
C VAL A 202 22.26 10.25 9.33
N ILE A 203 23.58 10.16 9.19
CA ILE A 203 24.57 11.09 9.77
C ILE A 203 25.20 11.96 8.66
N CYS A 204 26.05 11.38 7.81
CA CYS A 204 26.82 12.13 6.80
C CYS A 204 26.07 12.39 5.49
N ARG A 205 24.86 11.83 5.32
CA ARG A 205 24.01 11.97 4.12
C ARG A 205 24.56 11.35 2.83
N GLN A 206 25.74 10.73 2.85
CA GLN A 206 26.28 9.96 1.73
C GLN A 206 25.27 8.88 1.29
N THR A 207 25.10 8.71 -0.02
CA THR A 207 24.34 7.60 -0.59
C THR A 207 25.12 6.30 -0.43
N LEU A 208 24.48 5.31 0.15
CA LEU A 208 25.00 3.97 0.38
C LEU A 208 24.17 3.01 -0.47
N GLU A 209 24.84 2.10 -1.17
CA GLU A 209 24.18 0.97 -1.81
C GLU A 209 24.12 -0.21 -0.83
N THR A 210 22.99 -0.88 -0.76
CA THR A 210 22.80 -2.09 0.05
C THR A 210 22.09 -3.16 -0.76
N PRO A 211 22.49 -4.44 -0.66
CA PRO A 211 21.78 -5.52 -1.33
C PRO A 211 20.39 -5.69 -0.73
N LEU A 212 19.42 -6.06 -1.57
CA LEU A 212 18.08 -6.41 -1.12
C LEU A 212 18.08 -7.71 -0.30
N MET A 213 18.95 -8.65 -0.68
CA MET A 213 19.16 -9.93 0.00
C MET A 213 20.66 -10.15 0.21
N ALA A 214 21.06 -10.55 1.42
CA ALA A 214 22.43 -10.91 1.74
C ALA A 214 22.49 -12.31 2.35
N GLN A 215 23.60 -13.01 2.13
CA GLN A 215 23.81 -14.37 2.64
C GLN A 215 23.84 -14.42 4.18
N ASP A 216 24.31 -13.36 4.82
CA ASP A 216 24.38 -13.22 6.28
C ASP A 216 23.06 -12.75 6.91
N GLY A 217 21.99 -12.60 6.12
CA GLY A 217 20.68 -12.18 6.63
C GLY A 217 20.50 -10.66 6.80
N THR A 218 21.48 -9.85 6.37
CA THR A 218 21.49 -8.40 6.61
C THR A 218 20.98 -7.52 5.47
N GLY A 219 20.49 -8.12 4.38
CA GLY A 219 19.92 -7.41 3.23
C GLY A 219 18.64 -6.64 3.58
N TYR A 220 18.31 -5.64 2.77
CA TYR A 220 17.21 -4.71 3.07
C TYR A 220 15.83 -5.38 3.20
N LEU A 221 15.54 -6.42 2.42
CA LEU A 221 14.27 -7.13 2.51
C LEU A 221 14.22 -8.14 3.67
N GLN A 222 15.35 -8.40 4.32
CA GLN A 222 15.45 -9.36 5.42
C GLN A 222 15.14 -8.69 6.78
N GLN A 223 14.68 -9.50 7.74
CA GLN A 223 14.33 -9.01 9.08
C GLN A 223 15.57 -8.46 9.82
N GLY A 224 16.74 -9.06 9.57
CA GLY A 224 18.02 -8.69 10.17
C GLY A 224 18.75 -7.54 9.49
N PHE A 225 18.05 -6.65 8.77
CA PHE A 225 18.69 -5.57 8.02
C PHE A 225 19.66 -4.74 8.88
N LEU A 226 20.92 -4.69 8.44
CA LEU A 226 22.00 -3.92 9.05
C LEU A 226 22.84 -3.28 7.95
N LEU A 227 23.08 -1.98 8.06
CA LEU A 227 23.95 -1.24 7.13
C LEU A 227 24.96 -0.39 7.90
N ARG A 228 26.24 -0.49 7.52
CA ARG A 228 27.31 0.34 8.08
C ARG A 228 27.75 1.37 7.05
N CYS A 229 27.86 2.61 7.48
CA CYS A 229 28.44 3.67 6.66
C CYS A 229 29.97 3.60 6.73
N PRO A 230 30.70 3.66 5.58
CA PRO A 230 32.16 3.57 5.58
C PRO A 230 32.85 4.84 6.11
N ALA A 231 32.14 5.97 6.20
CA ALA A 231 32.69 7.22 6.70
C ALA A 231 33.09 7.11 8.18
N SER A 232 34.31 7.55 8.52
CA SER A 232 34.87 7.50 9.87
C SER A 232 33.99 8.18 10.93
N THR A 233 33.31 9.26 10.55
CA THR A 233 32.39 10.01 11.42
C THR A 233 31.09 9.26 11.77
N CYS A 234 30.82 8.13 11.11
CA CYS A 234 29.55 7.39 11.22
C CYS A 234 29.70 6.00 11.87
N GLN A 235 30.92 5.56 12.20
CA GLN A 235 31.21 4.18 12.61
C GLN A 235 30.50 3.73 13.90
N SER A 236 30.09 4.68 14.75
CA SER A 236 29.41 4.40 16.02
C SER A 236 27.95 3.97 15.86
N ILE A 237 27.35 4.12 14.68
CA ILE A 237 25.94 3.80 14.43
C ILE A 237 25.82 2.74 13.34
N VAL A 238 25.10 1.66 13.66
CA VAL A 238 24.64 0.68 12.67
C VAL A 238 23.24 1.07 12.23
N ILE A 239 23.02 1.26 10.93
CA ILE A 239 21.74 1.69 10.38
C ILE A 239 20.81 0.48 10.30
N THR A 240 19.65 0.59 10.94
CA THR A 240 18.54 -0.38 10.90
C THR A 240 17.30 0.27 10.29
N LYS A 241 16.25 -0.51 9.98
CA LYS A 241 14.94 0.04 9.56
C LYS A 241 14.34 0.97 10.61
N GLU A 242 14.49 0.65 11.91
CA GLU A 242 14.02 1.51 12.99
C GLU A 242 14.74 2.86 13.03
N ILE A 243 16.05 2.90 12.77
CA ILE A 243 16.82 4.15 12.70
C ILE A 243 16.44 4.97 11.47
N LEU A 244 16.17 4.30 10.34
CA LEU A 244 15.67 4.92 9.12
C LEU A 244 14.26 5.52 9.33
N ALA A 245 13.38 4.81 10.02
CA ALA A 245 12.06 5.29 10.41
C ALA A 245 12.13 6.48 11.36
N LEU A 246 13.01 6.43 12.36
CA LEU A 246 13.30 7.55 13.26
C LEU A 246 13.81 8.76 12.47
N TYR A 247 14.70 8.52 11.49
CA TYR A 247 15.16 9.57 10.61
C TYR A 247 13.95 10.17 9.88
N LYS A 248 13.13 9.39 9.16
CA LYS A 248 11.90 9.85 8.49
C LYS A 248 11.01 10.71 9.41
N LEU A 249 10.67 10.21 10.60
CA LEU A 249 9.85 10.90 11.61
C LEU A 249 10.44 12.26 12.03
N THR A 250 11.73 12.29 12.38
CA THR A 250 12.39 13.55 12.78
C THR A 250 12.47 14.54 11.63
N GLY A 251 12.49 14.06 10.38
CA GLY A 251 12.39 14.91 9.18
C GLY A 251 11.05 15.63 9.09
N ASP A 252 9.95 14.93 9.35
CA ASP A 252 8.60 15.53 9.37
C ASP A 252 8.45 16.52 10.53
N LEU A 253 9.02 16.21 11.71
CA LEU A 253 9.01 17.10 12.88
C LEU A 253 9.69 18.46 12.61
N VAL A 254 10.85 18.47 11.95
CA VAL A 254 11.61 19.71 11.72
C VAL A 254 11.22 20.45 10.44
N ARG A 255 10.40 19.84 9.56
CA ARG A 255 9.96 20.47 8.31
C ARG A 255 9.08 21.69 8.59
N GLU A 256 9.27 22.75 7.82
CA GLU A 256 8.55 24.02 8.00
C GLU A 256 7.06 23.93 7.64
N GLU A 257 6.22 24.54 8.48
CA GLU A 257 4.81 24.79 8.25
C GLU A 257 4.61 26.04 7.38
N PRO A 258 3.54 26.17 6.57
CA PRO A 258 2.28 25.39 6.60
C PRO A 258 2.12 24.34 5.48
N LYS A 259 3.19 23.77 4.92
CA LYS A 259 3.06 22.75 3.86
C LYS A 259 2.44 21.45 4.43
N LEU A 260 1.49 20.81 3.72
CA LEU A 260 0.87 19.55 4.18
C LEU A 260 1.90 18.45 4.51
N GLN A 261 3.01 18.44 3.78
CA GLN A 261 4.15 17.53 4.00
C GLN A 261 4.80 17.69 5.38
N SER A 262 4.60 18.82 6.05
CA SER A 262 5.23 19.14 7.35
C SER A 262 4.50 18.51 8.53
N TYR A 263 3.27 18.03 8.36
CA TYR A 263 2.52 17.42 9.45
C TYR A 263 3.03 16.02 9.77
N LEU A 264 2.62 15.43 10.90
CA LEU A 264 2.93 14.02 11.23
C LEU A 264 1.91 13.07 10.62
N ALA A 265 2.36 11.94 10.09
CA ALA A 265 1.46 10.97 9.49
C ALA A 265 0.44 10.47 10.52
N GLY A 266 -0.84 10.44 10.14
CA GLY A 266 -1.96 10.04 10.99
C GLY A 266 -2.61 11.19 11.77
N THR A 267 -2.18 12.43 11.52
CA THR A 267 -2.71 13.61 12.22
C THR A 267 -3.67 14.46 11.38
N LEU A 268 -3.68 14.32 10.04
CA LEU A 268 -4.49 15.17 9.18
C LEU A 268 -5.93 14.70 9.03
N ARG A 269 -6.19 13.39 9.04
CA ARG A 269 -7.54 12.87 8.85
C ARG A 269 -8.23 12.46 10.16
N THR A 270 -9.55 12.67 10.20
CA THR A 270 -10.47 12.19 11.26
C THR A 270 -11.76 11.67 10.60
N SER A 271 -12.63 10.97 11.33
CA SER A 271 -13.94 10.56 10.79
C SER A 271 -14.82 11.74 10.36
N LEU A 272 -14.62 12.91 10.99
CA LEU A 272 -15.44 14.11 10.76
C LEU A 272 -14.82 15.14 9.82
N SER A 273 -13.57 14.94 9.38
CA SER A 273 -12.85 15.95 8.60
C SER A 273 -11.78 15.31 7.73
N ASP A 274 -11.82 15.67 6.44
CA ASP A 274 -10.90 15.18 5.42
C ASP A 274 -9.51 15.80 5.50
N LEU A 275 -9.40 17.06 5.96
CA LEU A 275 -8.12 17.74 6.21
C LEU A 275 -8.24 18.63 7.46
N ASN A 276 -7.89 18.07 8.62
CA ASN A 276 -7.88 18.75 9.90
C ASN A 276 -6.49 19.34 10.20
N MET A 277 -6.14 20.42 9.50
CA MET A 277 -4.85 21.11 9.67
C MET A 277 -4.68 21.68 11.07
N GLY A 278 -5.75 22.18 11.69
CA GLY A 278 -5.71 22.71 13.06
C GLY A 278 -5.30 21.65 14.09
N ARG A 279 -5.84 20.43 13.98
CA ARG A 279 -5.41 19.29 14.79
C ARG A 279 -3.95 18.92 14.51
N ALA A 280 -3.56 18.82 13.25
CA ALA A 280 -2.20 18.43 12.87
C ALA A 280 -1.15 19.44 13.36
N THR A 281 -1.39 20.74 13.20
CA THR A 281 -0.57 21.83 13.76
C THR A 281 -0.51 21.74 15.28
N LYS A 282 -1.64 21.57 15.97
CA LYS A 282 -1.66 21.45 17.43
C LYS A 282 -0.84 20.25 17.92
N VAL A 283 -1.03 19.07 17.33
CA VAL A 283 -0.31 17.84 17.73
C VAL A 283 1.19 18.01 17.54
N LYS A 284 1.61 18.55 16.40
CA LYS A 284 3.02 18.81 16.13
C LYS A 284 3.57 19.85 17.12
N HIS A 285 2.89 20.97 17.31
CA HIS A 285 3.27 21.99 18.28
C HIS A 285 3.46 21.41 19.68
N ASP A 286 2.48 20.65 20.19
CA ASP A 286 2.53 20.05 21.52
C ASP A 286 3.73 19.10 21.66
N VAL A 287 3.94 18.21 20.68
CA VAL A 287 5.10 17.30 20.64
C VAL A 287 6.41 18.07 20.69
N MET A 288 6.54 19.14 19.92
CA MET A 288 7.75 19.97 19.86
C MET A 288 8.01 20.75 21.16
N GLN A 289 7.08 20.77 22.12
CA GLN A 289 7.31 21.28 23.47
C GLN A 289 8.12 20.32 24.36
N ALA A 290 8.44 19.11 23.92
CA ALA A 290 9.35 18.23 24.64
C ALA A 290 10.79 18.80 24.60
N PRO A 291 11.49 18.95 25.75
CA PRO A 291 12.80 19.60 25.80
C PRO A 291 13.83 19.04 24.79
N GLN A 292 13.84 17.71 24.60
CA GLN A 292 14.75 17.03 23.67
C GLN A 292 14.38 17.19 22.18
N LEU A 293 13.19 17.70 21.88
CA LEU A 293 12.68 17.88 20.51
C LEU A 293 12.70 19.34 20.07
N ARG A 294 12.83 20.30 21.00
CA ARG A 294 12.91 21.74 20.71
C ARG A 294 14.12 22.09 19.85
N GLU A 295 14.00 23.18 19.09
CA GLU A 295 15.10 23.72 18.30
C GLU A 295 16.21 24.19 19.24
N PRO A 296 17.45 23.65 19.10
CA PRO A 296 18.56 24.13 19.91
C PRO A 296 18.85 25.60 19.65
N LEU A 297 19.28 26.33 20.67
CA LEU A 297 19.77 27.70 20.52
C LEU A 297 20.95 27.72 19.53
N GLY A 298 20.92 28.63 18.57
CA GLY A 298 21.97 28.77 17.55
C GLY A 298 21.94 27.70 16.45
N CYS A 299 20.88 26.89 16.34
CA CYS A 299 20.72 25.94 15.25
C CYS A 299 20.67 26.66 13.90
N ARG A 300 21.54 26.27 12.95
CA ARG A 300 21.71 26.95 11.65
C ARG A 300 20.87 26.36 10.53
N SER A 301 20.36 25.14 10.72
CA SER A 301 19.57 24.45 9.69
C SER A 301 18.66 23.38 10.27
N LYS A 302 17.60 23.05 9.53
CA LYS A 302 16.71 21.93 9.89
C LYS A 302 17.43 20.57 9.88
N SER A 303 18.50 20.42 9.09
CA SER A 303 19.35 19.23 9.12
C SER A 303 20.09 19.12 10.46
N GLU A 304 20.67 20.21 10.95
CA GLU A 304 21.34 20.28 12.25
C GLU A 304 20.34 20.02 13.40
N TRP A 305 19.14 20.59 13.33
CA TRP A 305 18.08 20.32 14.31
C TRP A 305 17.69 18.83 14.32
N ARG A 306 17.46 18.24 13.15
CA ARG A 306 17.15 16.81 13.02
C ARG A 306 18.24 15.96 13.66
N GLN A 307 19.52 16.25 13.38
CA GLN A 307 20.64 15.53 14.01
C GLN A 307 20.67 15.70 15.53
N ALA A 308 20.36 16.89 16.04
CA ALA A 308 20.28 17.13 17.48
C ALA A 308 19.20 16.24 18.12
N ILE A 309 18.01 16.12 17.51
CA ILE A 309 16.95 15.23 17.97
C ILE A 309 17.42 13.77 17.93
N MET A 310 17.98 13.30 16.80
CA MET A 310 18.49 11.94 16.64
C MET A 310 19.48 11.56 17.75
N LYS A 311 20.42 12.46 18.06
CA LYS A 311 21.40 12.29 19.15
C LYS A 311 20.74 12.31 20.53
N ALA A 312 19.83 13.25 20.79
CA ALA A 312 19.15 13.39 22.08
C ALA A 312 18.33 12.16 22.45
N VAL A 313 17.74 11.48 21.46
CA VAL A 313 16.98 10.22 21.63
C VAL A 313 17.83 8.98 21.39
N LYS A 314 19.16 9.12 21.30
CA LYS A 314 20.14 8.02 21.16
C LYS A 314 19.83 7.08 19.99
N TYR A 315 19.37 7.62 18.86
CA TYR A 315 18.99 6.85 17.68
C TYR A 315 17.97 5.73 17.96
N ASN A 316 17.10 5.92 18.97
CA ASN A 316 16.14 4.91 19.41
C ASN A 316 14.69 5.38 19.22
N LEU A 317 13.93 4.63 18.41
CA LEU A 317 12.54 4.95 18.10
C LEU A 317 11.61 4.90 19.33
N LYS A 318 11.90 4.02 20.30
CA LYS A 318 11.13 3.92 21.56
C LYS A 318 11.34 5.15 22.45
N GLU A 319 12.55 5.71 22.42
CA GLU A 319 12.90 6.89 23.22
C GLU A 319 12.14 8.13 22.73
N ILE A 320 12.14 8.41 21.42
CA ILE A 320 11.34 9.53 20.88
C ILE A 320 9.84 9.31 21.12
N ARG A 321 9.34 8.07 21.03
CA ARG A 321 7.94 7.74 21.33
C ARG A 321 7.55 8.15 22.73
N LYS A 322 8.39 7.87 23.73
CA LYS A 322 8.17 8.29 25.13
C LYS A 322 8.09 9.81 25.26
N ARG A 323 8.99 10.55 24.58
CA ARG A 323 8.98 12.02 24.59
C ARG A 323 7.72 12.60 23.96
N MET A 324 7.34 12.10 22.79
CA MET A 324 6.12 12.51 22.10
C MET A 324 4.86 12.17 22.90
N ALA A 325 4.77 10.95 23.43
CA ALA A 325 3.63 10.49 24.23
C ALA A 325 3.39 11.37 25.47
N SER A 326 4.46 11.87 26.10
CA SER A 326 4.36 12.76 27.27
C SER A 326 3.72 14.12 26.96
N LYS A 327 3.62 14.50 25.69
CA LYS A 327 3.07 15.79 25.24
C LYS A 327 1.70 15.70 24.59
N ILE A 328 1.36 14.55 24.01
CA ILE A 328 0.04 14.33 23.45
C ILE A 328 -0.96 14.13 24.60
N LYS A 329 -1.77 15.15 24.86
CA LYS A 329 -2.81 15.14 25.91
C LYS A 329 -4.06 14.41 25.44
N GLY A 330 -4.69 13.68 26.36
CA GLY A 330 -6.04 13.10 26.18
C GLY A 330 -6.06 11.86 25.28
N GLY A 331 -6.53 10.74 25.85
CA GLY A 331 -6.72 9.48 25.15
C GLY A 331 -5.87 8.33 25.69
N ASP A 332 -6.34 7.11 25.45
CA ASP A 332 -5.71 5.80 25.75
C ASP A 332 -4.44 5.48 24.92
N GLY A 333 -3.73 6.51 24.44
CA GLY A 333 -2.57 6.35 23.57
C GLY A 333 -2.89 5.95 22.13
N ARG A 334 -4.16 5.97 21.69
CA ARG A 334 -4.56 5.68 20.29
C ARG A 334 -3.80 6.54 19.27
N LEU A 335 -3.69 7.85 19.50
CA LEU A 335 -3.04 8.75 18.54
C LEU A 335 -1.55 8.47 18.40
N ILE A 336 -0.81 8.32 19.50
CA ILE A 336 0.62 8.02 19.44
C ILE A 336 0.86 6.66 18.76
N ARG A 337 0.00 5.66 19.00
CA ARG A 337 0.07 4.36 18.33
C ARG A 337 -0.15 4.49 16.82
N ARG A 338 -1.15 5.29 16.41
CA ARG A 338 -1.44 5.59 15.00
C ARG A 338 -0.28 6.32 14.32
N ILE A 339 0.31 7.33 14.95
CA ILE A 339 1.46 8.05 14.38
C ILE A 339 2.61 7.05 14.17
N PHE A 340 2.97 6.27 15.19
CA PHE A 340 4.11 5.35 15.08
C PHE A 340 3.89 4.17 14.14
N SER A 341 2.64 3.81 13.81
CA SER A 341 2.40 2.79 12.77
C SER A 341 2.77 3.24 11.35
N ALA A 342 2.95 4.55 11.13
CA ALA A 342 3.37 5.11 9.84
C ALA A 342 4.90 5.25 9.66
N TYR A 343 5.66 5.01 10.74
CA TYR A 343 7.12 5.15 10.76
C TYR A 343 7.76 3.81 11.14
N THR A 344 7.85 2.92 10.15
CA THR A 344 8.43 1.56 10.30
C THR A 344 9.71 1.36 9.50
N ASP A 345 9.93 2.15 8.45
CA ASP A 345 11.12 2.15 7.59
C ASP A 345 11.38 3.54 6.95
N ASP A 346 12.27 3.62 5.95
CA ASP A 346 12.55 4.83 5.15
C ASP A 346 11.59 5.07 3.98
N LYS A 347 10.65 4.16 3.69
CA LYS A 347 9.76 4.30 2.53
C LYS A 347 8.80 5.45 2.73
N MET A 348 8.32 6.03 1.63
CA MET A 348 7.42 7.19 1.69
C MET A 348 6.03 6.87 2.26
N PHE A 349 5.58 5.62 2.15
CA PHE A 349 4.23 5.20 2.54
C PHE A 349 4.05 5.16 4.06
N SER A 350 2.84 5.45 4.55
CA SER A 350 2.47 5.34 5.96
C SER A 350 1.86 3.98 6.32
N VAL A 351 2.05 2.99 5.44
CA VAL A 351 1.53 1.62 5.57
C VAL A 351 2.67 0.64 5.30
N ASP A 352 2.76 -0.41 6.11
CA ASP A 352 3.56 -1.60 5.77
C ASP A 352 2.92 -2.31 4.58
N LEU A 353 3.41 -1.98 3.37
CA LEU A 353 2.85 -2.46 2.11
C LEU A 353 3.11 -3.96 1.90
N VAL A 354 4.23 -4.50 2.37
CA VAL A 354 4.49 -5.95 2.32
C VAL A 354 3.42 -6.66 3.15
N GLY A 355 3.26 -6.24 4.41
CA GLY A 355 2.22 -6.80 5.27
C GLY A 355 0.80 -6.58 4.73
N ALA A 356 0.53 -5.46 4.05
CA ALA A 356 -0.77 -5.18 3.43
C ALA A 356 -1.10 -6.18 2.32
N VAL A 357 -0.15 -6.44 1.41
CA VAL A 357 -0.30 -7.43 0.33
C VAL A 357 -0.50 -8.84 0.91
N LEU A 358 0.30 -9.23 1.92
CA LEU A 358 0.17 -10.55 2.55
C LEU A 358 -1.20 -10.74 3.24
N ARG A 359 -1.73 -9.70 3.89
CA ARG A 359 -3.09 -9.73 4.45
C ARG A 359 -4.15 -9.83 3.36
N GLN A 360 -3.96 -9.14 2.24
CA GLN A 360 -4.88 -9.22 1.10
C GLN A 360 -4.85 -10.59 0.43
N GLY A 361 -3.69 -11.26 0.39
CA GLY A 361 -3.57 -12.62 -0.11
C GLY A 361 -4.48 -13.63 0.59
N ARG A 362 -4.69 -13.47 1.91
CA ARG A 362 -5.65 -14.33 2.67
C ARG A 362 -7.10 -14.12 2.22
N PHE A 363 -7.46 -12.88 1.92
CA PHE A 363 -8.78 -12.56 1.39
C PHE A 363 -8.96 -13.13 -0.03
N ILE A 364 -7.94 -13.00 -0.88
CA ILE A 364 -7.95 -13.57 -2.24
C ILE A 364 -8.12 -15.10 -2.21
N ALA A 365 -7.37 -15.79 -1.32
CA ALA A 365 -7.51 -17.23 -1.14
C ALA A 365 -8.96 -17.61 -0.79
N LYS A 366 -9.62 -16.83 0.07
CA LYS A 366 -11.03 -17.07 0.41
C LYS A 366 -11.96 -16.88 -0.79
N MET A 367 -11.71 -15.89 -1.65
CA MET A 367 -12.50 -15.69 -2.87
C MET A 367 -12.28 -16.83 -3.88
N GLN A 368 -11.08 -17.43 -3.93
CA GLN A 368 -10.81 -18.62 -4.74
C GLN A 368 -11.53 -19.87 -4.19
N GLU A 369 -11.54 -20.07 -2.87
CA GLU A 369 -12.28 -21.16 -2.22
C GLU A 369 -13.79 -21.11 -2.53
N LEU A 370 -14.34 -19.90 -2.63
CA LEU A 370 -15.75 -19.69 -3.01
C LEU A 370 -15.98 -19.80 -4.52
N HIS A 371 -14.92 -19.99 -5.33
CA HIS A 371 -14.92 -19.96 -6.78
C HIS A 371 -15.33 -18.61 -7.42
N TRP A 372 -15.38 -17.54 -6.64
CA TRP A 372 -15.84 -16.22 -7.10
C TRP A 372 -14.86 -15.56 -8.07
N THR A 373 -13.58 -15.93 -8.02
CA THR A 373 -12.59 -15.44 -8.98
C THR A 373 -12.56 -16.27 -10.27
N ALA A 374 -13.36 -17.35 -10.39
CA ALA A 374 -13.33 -18.21 -11.58
C ALA A 374 -13.91 -17.47 -12.79
N SER A 375 -13.28 -17.65 -13.96
CA SER A 375 -13.76 -17.05 -15.20
C SER A 375 -15.17 -17.55 -15.54
N GLY A 376 -16.06 -16.62 -15.86
CA GLY A 376 -17.44 -16.93 -16.24
C GLY A 376 -18.33 -17.47 -15.11
N PHE A 377 -17.98 -17.26 -13.84
CA PHE A 377 -18.79 -17.70 -12.70
C PHE A 377 -20.05 -16.83 -12.46
N PHE A 378 -20.04 -15.57 -12.90
CA PHE A 378 -21.12 -14.59 -12.70
C PHE A 378 -21.70 -14.08 -14.03
N GLU A 379 -21.91 -14.99 -15.00
CA GLU A 379 -22.46 -14.63 -16.31
C GLU A 379 -23.99 -14.67 -16.33
N SER A 380 -24.61 -15.58 -15.58
CA SER A 380 -26.07 -15.65 -15.52
C SER A 380 -26.66 -14.65 -14.50
N PRO A 381 -27.88 -14.12 -14.74
CA PRO A 381 -28.59 -13.29 -13.76
C PRO A 381 -28.74 -13.96 -12.40
N GLU A 382 -28.97 -15.27 -12.37
CA GLU A 382 -29.13 -16.08 -11.16
C GLU A 382 -27.85 -16.10 -10.32
N GLU A 383 -26.68 -16.23 -10.96
CA GLU A 383 -25.38 -16.20 -10.28
C GLU A 383 -25.06 -14.80 -9.76
N GLN A 384 -25.48 -13.75 -10.48
CA GLN A 384 -25.24 -12.36 -10.07
C GLN A 384 -26.05 -11.94 -8.83
N VAL A 385 -27.10 -12.68 -8.44
CA VAL A 385 -27.88 -12.41 -7.22
C VAL A 385 -26.98 -12.34 -5.98
N VAL A 386 -25.97 -13.21 -5.89
CA VAL A 386 -25.01 -13.21 -4.78
C VAL A 386 -24.18 -11.92 -4.74
N LEU A 387 -23.78 -11.41 -5.91
CA LEU A 387 -23.06 -10.13 -6.02
C LEU A 387 -23.96 -8.97 -5.59
N LYS A 388 -25.23 -8.98 -6.02
CA LYS A 388 -26.21 -7.96 -5.63
C LYS A 388 -26.44 -7.96 -4.10
N HIS A 389 -26.54 -9.14 -3.46
CA HIS A 389 -26.61 -9.22 -2.01
C HIS A 389 -25.35 -8.71 -1.31
N ALA A 390 -24.16 -9.01 -1.82
CA ALA A 390 -22.92 -8.49 -1.26
C ALA A 390 -22.85 -6.96 -1.36
N ILE A 391 -23.27 -6.38 -2.49
CA ILE A 391 -23.40 -4.94 -2.68
C ILE A 391 -24.40 -4.36 -1.68
N ALA A 392 -25.60 -4.94 -1.54
CA ALA A 392 -26.60 -4.46 -0.60
C ALA A 392 -26.10 -4.49 0.85
N ARG A 393 -25.40 -5.56 1.26
CA ARG A 393 -24.82 -5.68 2.60
C ARG A 393 -23.76 -4.64 2.89
N TYR A 394 -22.94 -4.29 1.90
CA TYR A 394 -22.02 -3.17 2.05
C TYR A 394 -22.78 -1.94 2.53
N HIS A 395 -23.78 -1.50 1.77
CA HIS A 395 -24.52 -0.29 2.07
C HIS A 395 -25.29 -0.31 3.39
N SER A 396 -25.58 -1.50 3.94
CA SER A 396 -26.20 -1.67 5.26
C SER A 396 -25.22 -1.60 6.44
N ASP A 397 -23.91 -1.55 6.20
CA ASP A 397 -22.92 -1.40 7.28
C ASP A 397 -22.96 0.03 7.83
N ASP A 398 -23.43 0.17 9.08
CA ASP A 398 -23.54 1.43 9.83
C ASP A 398 -22.21 2.21 9.89
N LYS A 399 -21.06 1.57 9.63
CA LYS A 399 -19.74 2.22 9.57
C LYS A 399 -19.51 3.04 8.29
N ILE A 400 -20.34 2.89 7.27
CA ILE A 400 -20.22 3.70 6.05
C ILE A 400 -20.59 5.16 6.32
N GLU A 401 -21.50 5.40 7.27
CA GLU A 401 -21.88 6.75 7.72
C GLU A 401 -20.68 7.54 8.25
N GLU A 402 -19.64 6.85 8.75
CA GLU A 402 -18.43 7.44 9.33
C GLU A 402 -17.24 7.56 8.37
N THR A 403 -17.34 7.10 7.12
CA THR A 403 -16.23 7.16 6.15
C THR A 403 -16.62 7.78 4.81
N GLN A 404 -16.49 9.10 4.69
CA GLN A 404 -16.41 9.83 3.40
C GLN A 404 -15.10 9.54 2.61
N LEU A 405 -14.38 8.46 2.97
CA LEU A 405 -12.99 8.21 2.56
C LEU A 405 -12.83 7.04 1.58
N SER A 406 -13.92 6.39 1.16
CA SER A 406 -13.88 5.13 0.42
C SER A 406 -13.81 5.31 -1.11
N SER A 407 -12.98 4.51 -1.78
CA SER A 407 -12.96 4.37 -3.25
C SER A 407 -13.73 3.10 -3.66
N ALA A 408 -14.05 2.95 -4.95
CA ALA A 408 -14.75 1.75 -5.45
C ALA A 408 -14.06 0.44 -5.00
N PHE A 409 -12.72 0.41 -4.93
CA PHE A 409 -11.97 -0.76 -4.43
C PHE A 409 -12.06 -1.00 -2.91
N ASP A 410 -12.11 0.07 -2.10
CA ASP A 410 -12.34 -0.05 -0.65
C ASP A 410 -13.77 -0.51 -0.40
N ILE A 411 -14.73 0.00 -1.19
CA ILE A 411 -16.13 -0.41 -1.19
C ILE A 411 -16.27 -1.89 -1.54
N THR A 412 -15.72 -2.34 -2.69
CA THR A 412 -15.82 -3.75 -3.08
C THR A 412 -15.19 -4.64 -2.03
N CYS A 413 -13.93 -4.39 -1.61
CA CYS A 413 -13.27 -5.18 -0.57
C CYS A 413 -14.02 -5.27 0.76
N ARG A 414 -14.69 -4.19 1.18
CA ARG A 414 -15.47 -4.18 2.43
C ARG A 414 -16.83 -4.86 2.28
N ALA A 415 -17.49 -4.74 1.13
CA ALA A 415 -18.70 -5.49 0.80
C ALA A 415 -18.53 -6.99 1.04
N TRP A 416 -17.33 -7.49 0.74
CA TRP A 416 -16.98 -8.90 0.89
C TRP A 416 -16.65 -9.32 2.32
N LYS A 417 -16.03 -8.45 3.14
CA LYS A 417 -15.62 -8.78 4.52
C LYS A 417 -16.80 -8.97 5.49
N VAL A 418 -17.97 -8.44 5.18
CA VAL A 418 -19.21 -8.61 5.97
C VAL A 418 -20.02 -9.84 5.51
N SER A 419 -19.63 -10.43 4.37
CA SER A 419 -20.35 -11.55 3.74
C SER A 419 -19.80 -12.93 4.08
N ILE A 420 -18.71 -13.01 4.86
CA ILE A 420 -18.06 -14.23 5.34
C ILE A 420 -18.31 -14.40 6.84
#